data_AF-B9E5J1-F1
#
_entry.id   AF-B9E5J1-F1
#
_cell.length_a   1.000
_cell.length_b   1.000
_cell.length_c   1.000
_cell.angle_alpha   90.00
_cell.angle_beta   90.00
_cell.angle_gamma   90.00
#
_symmetry.space_group_name_H-M   'P 1'
#
loop_
_entity.id
_entity.type
_entity.pdbx_description
1 polymer ?
#
loop_
_entity_poly.entity_id
_entity_poly.type
_entity_poly.pdbx_seq_one_letter_code
_entity_poly.pdbx_strand_id
1 'polypeptide(L)'
;MVVFMKDKLKLLKDKVVKNKARAIGLIIIIVVIIAGIAGYFYHKKVVESKDPVKIEQAKEDKRLGITEDESKTKKLKKEKIISNGRVYTQNNKVIVTMVVKEGVSDQEVKKLAQEYGENLKKKYEKMPVTVMAVRDNKMVVNLTVK
;
A
#
# COMPACT_ATOMS: atom_id res chain seq x y z
N MET A 1 -73.97 2.12 -6.46
CA MET A 1 -72.85 2.56 -5.60
C MET A 1 -71.71 1.54 -5.44
N VAL A 2 -71.73 0.36 -6.10
CA VAL A 2 -70.68 -0.68 -5.96
C VAL A 2 -69.56 -0.56 -7.00
N VAL A 3 -69.83 -0.02 -8.19
CA VAL A 3 -68.85 0.11 -9.28
C VAL A 3 -67.75 1.14 -8.95
N PHE A 4 -68.13 2.29 -8.40
CA PHE A 4 -67.20 3.38 -8.08
C PHE A 4 -66.16 3.04 -7.00
N MET A 5 -66.50 2.13 -6.06
CA MET A 5 -65.57 1.65 -5.04
C MET A 5 -64.55 0.66 -5.60
N LYS A 6 -64.92 -0.14 -6.61
CA LYS A 6 -64.08 -1.17 -7.22
C LYS A 6 -62.94 -0.54 -8.04
N ASP A 7 -63.22 0.56 -8.74
CA ASP A 7 -62.23 1.26 -9.57
C ASP A 7 -61.20 2.02 -8.73
N LYS A 8 -61.62 2.65 -7.61
CA LYS A 8 -60.68 3.28 -6.67
C LYS A 8 -59.76 2.26 -6.00
N LEU A 9 -60.26 1.07 -5.69
CA LEU A 9 -59.46 -0.01 -5.10
C LEU A 9 -58.42 -0.55 -6.10
N LYS A 10 -58.77 -0.63 -7.38
CA LYS A 10 -57.86 -1.05 -8.45
C LYS A 10 -56.73 -0.02 -8.68
N LEU A 11 -57.08 1.26 -8.72
CA LEU A 11 -56.14 2.39 -8.83
C LEU A 11 -55.13 2.47 -7.67
N LEU A 12 -55.57 2.18 -6.44
CA LEU A 12 -54.69 2.14 -5.28
C LEU A 12 -53.73 0.94 -5.33
N LYS A 13 -54.22 -0.24 -5.74
CA LYS A 13 -53.37 -1.44 -5.91
C LYS A 13 -52.29 -1.21 -6.98
N ASP A 14 -52.64 -0.63 -8.12
CA ASP A 14 -51.69 -0.37 -9.21
C ASP A 14 -50.63 0.67 -8.82
N LYS A 15 -51.00 1.73 -8.07
CA LYS A 15 -50.03 2.71 -7.54
C LYS A 15 -49.07 2.09 -6.52
N VAL A 16 -49.56 1.22 -5.63
CA VAL A 16 -48.72 0.54 -4.62
C VAL A 16 -47.77 -0.45 -5.29
N VAL A 17 -48.22 -1.21 -6.29
CA VAL A 17 -47.38 -2.14 -7.05
C VAL A 17 -46.30 -1.38 -7.84
N LYS A 18 -46.65 -0.25 -8.48
CA LYS A 18 -45.71 0.58 -9.24
C LYS A 18 -44.62 1.21 -8.34
N ASN A 19 -44.96 1.62 -7.12
CA ASN A 19 -43.97 2.14 -6.17
C ASN A 19 -43.07 1.03 -5.57
N LYS A 20 -43.61 -0.17 -5.31
CA LYS A 20 -42.81 -1.33 -4.87
C LYS A 20 -41.84 -1.81 -5.96
N ALA A 21 -42.26 -1.85 -7.22
CA ALA A 21 -41.39 -2.20 -8.34
C ALA A 21 -40.23 -1.19 -8.53
N ARG A 22 -40.50 0.11 -8.36
CA ARG A 22 -39.45 1.15 -8.39
C ARG A 22 -38.46 1.04 -7.23
N ALA A 23 -38.93 0.70 -6.02
CA ALA A 23 -38.08 0.50 -4.85
C ALA A 23 -37.19 -0.75 -4.99
N ILE A 24 -37.72 -1.86 -5.52
CA ILE A 24 -36.95 -3.10 -5.76
C ILE A 24 -35.87 -2.85 -6.83
N GLY A 25 -36.20 -2.13 -7.91
CA GLY A 25 -35.23 -1.78 -8.96
C GLY A 25 -34.02 -0.97 -8.43
N LEU A 26 -34.26 -0.01 -7.53
CA LEU A 26 -33.19 0.78 -6.91
C LEU A 26 -32.30 -0.05 -5.97
N ILE A 27 -32.86 -1.02 -5.23
CA ILE A 27 -32.08 -1.90 -4.34
C ILE A 27 -31.12 -2.79 -5.14
N ILE A 28 -31.57 -3.34 -6.28
CA ILE A 28 -30.73 -4.17 -7.15
C ILE A 28 -29.52 -3.38 -7.68
N ILE A 29 -29.72 -2.12 -8.07
CA ILE A 29 -28.64 -1.25 -8.56
C ILE A 29 -27.58 -1.00 -7.47
N ILE A 30 -28.00 -0.76 -6.22
CA ILE A 30 -27.07 -0.51 -5.11
C ILE A 30 -26.23 -1.76 -4.78
N VAL A 31 -26.83 -2.96 -4.83
CA VAL A 31 -26.11 -4.22 -4.58
C VAL A 31 -25.03 -4.48 -5.65
N VAL A 32 -25.31 -4.18 -6.92
CA VAL A 32 -24.33 -4.31 -8.02
C VAL A 32 -23.15 -3.34 -7.85
N ILE A 33 -23.40 -2.11 -7.38
CA ILE A 33 -22.33 -1.13 -7.11
C ILE A 33 -21.42 -1.58 -5.95
N ILE A 34 -22.00 -2.12 -4.87
CA ILE A 34 -21.22 -2.63 -3.73
C ILE A 34 -20.36 -3.83 -4.12
N ALA A 35 -20.90 -4.76 -4.92
CA ALA A 35 -20.13 -5.90 -5.44
C ALA A 35 -19.01 -5.45 -6.41
N GLY A 36 -19.25 -4.43 -7.23
CA GLY A 36 -18.24 -3.82 -8.10
C GLY A 36 -17.08 -3.19 -7.33
N ILE A 37 -17.37 -2.45 -6.24
CA ILE A 37 -16.34 -1.85 -5.38
C ILE A 37 -15.57 -2.93 -4.61
N ALA A 38 -16.25 -3.93 -4.04
CA ALA A 38 -15.59 -5.04 -3.35
C ALA A 38 -14.69 -5.86 -4.30
N GLY A 39 -15.15 -6.14 -5.52
CA GLY A 39 -14.36 -6.79 -6.57
C GLY A 39 -13.13 -5.97 -6.98
N TYR A 40 -13.28 -4.65 -7.14
CA TYR A 40 -12.17 -3.74 -7.45
C TYR A 40 -11.11 -3.70 -6.32
N PHE A 41 -11.53 -3.76 -5.06
CA PHE A 41 -10.60 -3.83 -3.91
C PHE A 41 -9.97 -5.22 -3.70
N TYR A 42 -10.70 -6.31 -3.96
CA TYR A 42 -10.16 -7.67 -3.86
C TYR A 42 -9.14 -7.98 -4.97
N HIS A 43 -9.36 -7.48 -6.20
CA HIS A 43 -8.41 -7.69 -7.30
C HIS A 43 -7.06 -6.98 -7.08
N LYS A 44 -7.02 -5.94 -6.26
CA LYS A 44 -5.79 -5.21 -5.94
C LYS A 44 -4.88 -5.95 -4.93
N LYS A 45 -5.41 -6.93 -4.17
CA LYS A 45 -4.62 -7.71 -3.20
C LYS A 45 -3.99 -8.98 -3.78
N VAL A 46 -4.44 -9.44 -4.95
CA VAL A 46 -3.90 -10.63 -5.64
C VAL A 46 -3.26 -10.22 -6.97
N VAL A 47 -2.48 -9.15 -6.95
CA VAL A 47 -1.39 -9.01 -7.92
C VAL A 47 -0.19 -9.66 -7.27
N GLU A 48 -0.23 -10.99 -7.22
CA GLU A 48 0.98 -11.78 -7.23
C GLU A 48 1.76 -11.32 -8.46
N SER A 49 2.82 -10.58 -8.21
CA SER A 49 3.55 -9.83 -9.22
C SER A 49 4.08 -10.79 -10.28
N LYS A 50 3.45 -10.84 -11.47
CA LYS A 50 3.93 -11.57 -12.67
C LYS A 50 5.24 -11.01 -13.27
N ASP A 51 5.98 -10.25 -12.48
CA ASP A 51 7.25 -9.64 -12.88
C ASP A 51 8.37 -10.64 -12.54
N PRO A 52 9.04 -11.23 -13.54
CA PRO A 52 10.05 -12.27 -13.31
C PRO A 52 11.19 -11.76 -12.41
N VAL A 53 11.53 -10.47 -12.48
CA VAL A 53 12.59 -9.85 -11.67
C VAL A 53 12.24 -9.89 -10.18
N LYS A 54 10.98 -9.60 -9.82
CA LYS A 54 10.53 -9.65 -8.42
C LYS A 54 10.45 -11.06 -7.88
N ILE A 55 10.13 -12.05 -8.73
CA ILE A 55 10.06 -13.46 -8.33
C ILE A 55 11.46 -13.99 -8.05
N GLU A 56 12.45 -13.67 -8.89
CA GLU A 56 13.85 -14.04 -8.65
C GLU A 56 14.40 -13.36 -7.41
N GLN A 57 14.16 -12.06 -7.23
CA GLN A 57 14.58 -11.31 -6.05
C GLN A 57 13.98 -11.89 -4.76
N ALA A 58 12.69 -12.27 -4.76
CA ALA A 58 12.06 -12.89 -3.59
C ALA A 58 12.64 -14.27 -3.26
N LYS A 59 13.02 -15.07 -4.28
CA LYS A 59 13.71 -16.34 -4.08
C LYS A 59 15.10 -16.13 -3.50
N GLU A 60 15.85 -15.16 -4.01
CA GLU A 60 17.19 -14.82 -3.53
C GLU A 60 17.16 -14.30 -2.09
N ASP A 61 16.26 -13.36 -1.78
CA ASP A 61 16.06 -12.83 -0.43
C ASP A 61 15.80 -13.94 0.58
N LYS A 62 14.96 -14.91 0.22
CA LYS A 62 14.67 -16.08 1.08
C LYS A 62 15.92 -16.92 1.32
N ARG A 63 16.79 -17.09 0.32
CA ARG A 63 18.07 -17.82 0.46
C ARG A 63 19.06 -17.06 1.33
N LEU A 64 19.06 -15.73 1.26
CA LEU A 64 19.96 -14.84 2.01
C LEU A 64 19.44 -14.46 3.40
N GLY A 65 18.27 -14.97 3.81
CA GLY A 65 17.63 -14.64 5.08
C GLY A 65 17.22 -13.17 5.19
N ILE A 66 16.94 -12.53 4.06
CA ILE A 66 16.51 -11.13 3.99
C ILE A 66 15.01 -11.06 4.21
N THR A 67 14.59 -10.23 5.17
CA THR A 67 13.17 -9.90 5.39
C THR A 67 12.95 -8.41 5.23
N GLU A 68 12.23 -8.01 4.18
CA GLU A 68 11.94 -6.60 3.93
C GLU A 68 10.85 -6.05 4.87
N ASP A 69 11.07 -4.84 5.42
CA ASP A 69 9.99 -4.06 6.02
C ASP A 69 9.33 -3.23 4.90
N GLU A 70 8.31 -3.79 4.26
CA GLU A 70 7.60 -3.12 3.16
C GLU A 70 7.06 -1.74 3.55
N SER A 71 6.60 -1.58 4.80
CA SER A 71 6.00 -0.33 5.26
C SER A 71 7.05 0.77 5.32
N LYS A 72 8.22 0.47 5.92
CA LYS A 72 9.34 1.41 5.98
C LYS A 72 10.00 1.62 4.63
N THR A 73 10.07 0.60 3.79
CA THR A 73 10.55 0.74 2.40
C THR A 73 9.64 1.66 1.58
N LYS A 74 8.31 1.49 1.67
CA LYS A 74 7.34 2.38 1.02
C LYS A 74 7.45 3.82 1.55
N LYS A 75 7.74 4.01 2.83
CA LYS A 75 7.99 5.35 3.40
C LYS A 75 9.28 5.96 2.83
N LEU A 76 10.37 5.20 2.82
CA LEU A 76 11.67 5.65 2.31
C LEU A 76 11.59 6.08 0.84
N LYS A 77 10.91 5.31 -0.01
CA LYS A 77 10.73 5.63 -1.44
C LYS A 77 9.91 6.90 -1.71
N LYS A 78 9.22 7.45 -0.69
CA LYS A 78 8.48 8.71 -0.80
C LYS A 78 9.32 9.93 -0.41
N GLU A 79 10.50 9.72 0.18
CA GLU A 79 11.39 10.82 0.53
C GLU A 79 11.84 11.57 -0.74
N LYS A 80 11.77 12.90 -0.71
CA LYS A 80 11.97 13.72 -1.92
C LYS A 80 13.35 13.52 -2.56
N ILE A 81 14.37 13.27 -1.73
CA ILE A 81 15.77 13.13 -2.16
C ILE A 81 16.16 11.70 -2.57
N ILE A 82 15.24 10.74 -2.43
CA ILE A 82 15.49 9.32 -2.71
C ILE A 82 14.90 8.94 -4.07
N SER A 83 15.71 8.29 -4.92
CA SER A 83 15.27 7.71 -6.20
C SER A 83 14.81 6.27 -6.02
N ASN A 84 15.47 5.51 -5.15
CA ASN A 84 15.11 4.14 -4.80
C ASN A 84 15.68 3.77 -3.42
N GLY A 85 15.24 2.65 -2.85
CA GLY A 85 15.80 2.18 -1.59
C GLY A 85 15.04 1.01 -1.01
N ARG A 86 15.59 0.46 0.08
CA ARG A 86 15.04 -0.71 0.77
C ARG A 86 15.39 -0.69 2.25
N VAL A 87 14.44 -1.06 3.09
CA VAL A 87 14.61 -1.33 4.52
C VAL A 87 14.35 -2.81 4.75
N TYR A 88 15.33 -3.53 5.27
CA TYR A 88 15.23 -4.97 5.50
C TYR A 88 16.03 -5.40 6.72
N THR A 89 15.71 -6.58 7.25
CA THR A 89 16.53 -7.25 8.25
C THR A 89 17.32 -8.38 7.62
N GLN A 90 18.55 -8.56 8.09
CA GLN A 90 19.43 -9.65 7.70
C GLN A 90 20.43 -9.90 8.84
N ASN A 91 20.70 -11.16 9.18
CA ASN A 91 21.72 -11.54 10.17
C ASN A 91 21.61 -10.77 11.51
N ASN A 92 20.39 -10.61 12.04
CA ASN A 92 20.10 -9.87 13.27
C ASN A 92 20.50 -8.37 13.23
N LYS A 93 20.46 -7.75 12.05
CA LYS A 93 20.67 -6.31 11.85
C LYS A 93 19.55 -5.76 10.98
N VAL A 94 19.24 -4.48 11.17
CA VAL A 94 18.38 -3.71 10.25
C VAL A 94 19.30 -2.99 9.28
N ILE A 95 19.01 -3.08 7.99
CA ILE A 95 19.77 -2.43 6.93
C ILE A 95 18.83 -1.53 6.14
N VAL A 96 19.25 -0.28 5.97
CA VAL A 96 18.60 0.72 5.13
C VAL A 96 19.53 1.05 3.99
N THR A 97 19.07 0.83 2.76
CA THR A 97 19.77 1.20 1.54
C THR A 97 19.03 2.34 0.88
N MET A 98 19.73 3.42 0.59
CA MET A 98 19.21 4.65 0.02
C MET A 98 19.93 4.93 -1.29
N VAL A 99 19.20 5.01 -2.41
CA VAL A 99 19.71 5.55 -3.66
C VAL A 99 19.27 6.99 -3.73
N VAL A 100 20.23 7.91 -3.70
CA VAL A 100 19.99 9.36 -3.63
C VAL A 100 19.91 9.92 -5.05
N LYS A 101 19.03 10.90 -5.26
CA LYS A 101 18.97 11.67 -6.51
C LYS A 101 20.22 12.53 -6.71
N GLU A 102 20.54 12.81 -7.97
CA GLU A 102 21.57 13.78 -8.33
C GLU A 102 21.23 15.18 -7.78
N GLY A 103 22.25 16.01 -7.55
CA GLY A 103 22.10 17.40 -7.08
C GLY A 103 21.76 17.58 -5.59
N VAL A 104 21.51 16.51 -4.83
CA VAL A 104 21.28 16.57 -3.38
C VAL A 104 22.61 16.76 -2.64
N SER A 105 22.66 17.62 -1.61
CA SER A 105 23.90 17.83 -0.85
C SER A 105 24.24 16.67 0.09
N ASP A 106 25.52 16.39 0.30
CA ASP A 106 26.00 15.35 1.25
C ASP A 106 25.46 15.57 2.67
N GLN A 107 25.34 16.83 3.08
CA GLN A 107 24.81 17.19 4.39
C GLN A 107 23.34 16.79 4.56
N GLU A 108 22.53 17.01 3.51
CA GLU A 108 21.12 16.62 3.52
C GLU A 108 20.96 15.10 3.56
N VAL A 109 21.79 14.37 2.79
CA VAL A 109 21.82 12.90 2.81
C VAL A 109 22.23 12.38 4.19
N LYS A 110 23.28 12.95 4.80
CA LYS A 110 23.73 12.57 6.15
C LYS A 110 22.64 12.79 7.19
N LYS A 111 21.94 13.93 7.13
CA LYS A 111 20.82 14.24 8.03
C LYS A 111 19.70 13.21 7.91
N LEU A 112 19.27 12.90 6.69
CA LEU A 112 18.22 11.90 6.46
C LEU A 112 18.66 10.50 6.93
N ALA A 113 19.90 10.11 6.64
CA ALA A 113 20.44 8.83 7.05
C ALA A 113 20.49 8.69 8.57
N GLN A 114 20.90 9.73 9.28
CA GLN A 114 20.92 9.76 10.74
C GLN A 114 19.51 9.67 11.32
N GLU A 115 18.56 10.44 10.79
CA GLU A 115 17.16 10.39 11.23
C GLU A 115 16.56 8.98 11.07
N TYR A 116 16.79 8.33 9.94
CA TYR A 116 16.33 6.95 9.72
C TYR A 116 17.02 5.97 10.66
N GLY A 117 18.34 6.11 10.87
CA GLY A 117 19.11 5.28 11.79
C GLY A 117 18.55 5.31 13.22
N GLU A 118 18.36 6.51 13.76
CA GLU A 118 17.84 6.72 15.12
C GLU A 118 16.38 6.27 15.26
N ASN A 119 15.52 6.62 14.29
CA ASN A 119 14.10 6.25 14.34
C ASN A 119 13.89 4.74 14.23
N LEU A 120 14.67 4.06 13.40
CA LEU A 120 14.61 2.60 13.31
C LEU A 120 15.24 1.95 14.54
N LYS A 121 16.29 2.53 15.13
CA LYS A 121 16.90 1.98 16.34
C LYS A 121 15.91 1.93 17.51
N LYS A 122 15.05 2.95 17.65
CA LYS A 122 13.94 2.96 18.62
C LYS A 122 12.92 1.84 18.39
N LYS A 123 12.66 1.46 17.13
CA LYS A 123 11.73 0.38 16.79
C LYS A 123 12.37 -1.00 16.95
N TYR A 124 13.67 -1.10 16.67
CA TYR A 124 14.44 -2.34 16.64
C TYR A 124 15.53 -2.34 17.72
N GLU A 125 15.13 -2.15 18.98
CA GLU A 125 16.04 -1.89 20.09
C GLU A 125 17.16 -2.92 20.25
N LYS A 126 16.88 -4.19 19.93
CA LYS A 126 17.83 -5.31 20.07
C LYS A 126 18.74 -5.53 18.86
N MET A 127 18.53 -4.78 17.76
CA MET A 127 19.31 -4.92 16.54
C MET A 127 20.08 -3.62 16.24
N PRO A 128 21.34 -3.69 15.78
CA PRO A 128 22.00 -2.54 15.21
C PRO A 128 21.34 -2.16 13.88
N VAL A 129 21.31 -0.87 13.59
CA VAL A 129 20.75 -0.31 12.35
C VAL A 129 21.89 0.25 11.51
N THR A 130 22.08 -0.30 10.31
CA THR A 130 23.05 0.21 9.33
C THR A 130 22.30 0.99 8.25
N VAL A 131 22.76 2.21 7.97
CA VAL A 131 22.20 3.04 6.88
C VAL A 131 23.31 3.32 5.87
N MET A 132 23.05 2.91 4.64
CA MET A 132 23.94 3.05 3.49
C MET A 132 23.24 3.92 2.46
N ALA A 133 23.87 5.03 2.09
CA ALA A 133 23.40 5.86 0.99
C ALA A 133 24.40 5.85 -0.15
N VAL A 134 23.89 5.67 -1.36
CA VAL A 134 24.66 5.65 -2.61
C VAL A 134 24.13 6.70 -3.57
N ARG A 135 25.04 7.30 -4.33
CA ARG A 135 24.77 8.25 -5.41
C ARG A 135 25.86 8.07 -6.46
N ASP A 136 25.49 8.00 -7.73
CA ASP A 136 26.41 7.78 -8.85
C ASP A 136 27.34 6.57 -8.63
N ASN A 137 26.76 5.48 -8.14
CA ASN A 137 27.44 4.24 -7.76
C ASN A 137 28.53 4.39 -6.69
N LYS A 138 28.61 5.55 -6.01
CA LYS A 138 29.52 5.81 -4.90
C LYS A 138 28.76 5.86 -3.59
N MET A 139 29.38 5.29 -2.56
CA MET A 139 28.87 5.37 -1.20
C MET A 139 29.12 6.78 -0.64
N VAL A 140 28.03 7.47 -0.27
CA VAL A 140 28.09 8.84 0.29
C VAL A 140 27.87 8.84 1.81
N VAL A 141 27.17 7.83 2.31
CA VAL A 141 26.98 7.60 3.75
C VAL A 141 27.06 6.12 4.04
N ASN A 142 27.76 5.79 5.12
CA ASN A 142 27.72 4.49 5.78
C ASN A 142 27.78 4.74 7.28
N LEU A 143 26.66 4.56 7.97
CA LEU A 143 26.58 4.72 9.41
C LEU A 143 25.94 3.49 10.04
N THR A 144 26.32 3.22 11.29
CA THR A 144 25.70 2.18 12.11
C THR A 144 25.32 2.78 13.45
N VAL A 145 24.03 2.69 13.79
CA VAL A 145 23.51 3.00 15.12
C VAL A 145 23.42 1.68 15.88
N LYS A 146 24.16 1.58 16.99
CA LYS A 146 24.23 0.36 17.80
C LYS A 146 23.12 0.28 18.82
#